data_AF-A0A0F9F4F0-F1
#
_entry.id   AF-A0A0F9F4F0-F1
#
_cell.length_a   1.000
_cell.length_b   1.000
_cell.length_c   1.000
_cell.angle_alpha   90.00
_cell.angle_beta   90.00
_cell.angle_gamma   90.00
#
_symmetry.space_group_name_H-M   'P 1'
#
loop_
_entity.id
_entity.type
_entity.pdbx_description
1 polymer ?
#
loop_
_entity_poly.entity_id
_entity_poly.type
_entity_poly.pdbx_seq_one_letter_code
_entity_poly.pdbx_strand_id
1 'polypeptide(L)'
;FCIYSQFADHFGDQLLAAARYHDALGFDPLGNVEVKTGGATGGSSVLIGALTIASGYANVVPVVGWERMDEVPTRQGNSYIASAACKNFESELGWMYASYYALMAQRYLHEYDVSRETLAKVSVKNRGYACSSPFAQSPGELTVEEVVNNDMVSDPLSFLECCVMSVGAACLILADEEIRTPFAPPTGGTWRSSGYPTSRRIFTRT
;
A
#
# COMPACT_ATOMS: atom_id res chain seq x y z
N PHE A 1 -9.89 -4.29 20.34
CA PHE A 1 -9.80 -5.23 19.22
C PHE A 1 -8.92 -4.61 18.16
N CYS A 2 -7.99 -5.37 17.57
CA CYS A 2 -6.96 -4.83 16.68
C CYS A 2 -7.08 -5.43 15.28
N ILE A 3 -6.74 -4.65 14.25
CA ILE A 3 -6.71 -5.12 12.87
C ILE A 3 -5.30 -5.01 12.34
N TYR A 4 -4.82 -6.10 11.76
CA TYR A 4 -3.52 -6.19 11.13
C TYR A 4 -3.64 -6.32 9.61
N SER A 5 -2.69 -5.70 8.91
CA SER A 5 -2.66 -5.55 7.46
C SER A 5 -1.28 -5.94 6.94
N GLN A 6 -1.17 -7.12 6.33
CA GLN A 6 0.07 -7.58 5.70
C GLN A 6 -0.24 -8.24 4.36
N PHE A 7 0.55 -7.97 3.33
CA PHE A 7 0.31 -8.55 2.00
C PHE A 7 0.61 -10.04 1.99
N ALA A 8 1.82 -10.45 2.41
CA ALA A 8 2.21 -11.87 2.35
C ALA A 8 3.27 -12.27 3.38
N ASP A 9 3.06 -13.44 3.97
CA ASP A 9 3.99 -14.05 4.93
C ASP A 9 5.31 -14.49 4.29
N HIS A 10 5.29 -14.76 2.97
CA HIS A 10 6.43 -15.23 2.19
C HIS A 10 7.65 -14.31 2.28
N PHE A 11 7.44 -13.01 2.46
CA PHE A 11 8.53 -12.05 2.57
C PHE A 11 9.39 -12.27 3.80
N GLY A 12 8.77 -12.53 4.96
CA GLY A 12 9.48 -12.63 6.24
C GLY A 12 9.62 -14.04 6.80
N ASP A 13 9.30 -15.06 6.00
CA ASP A 13 9.32 -16.48 6.40
C ASP A 13 8.61 -16.74 7.75
N GLN A 14 7.55 -15.98 8.02
CA GLN A 14 6.83 -15.99 9.29
C GLN A 14 5.33 -16.06 9.02
N LEU A 15 4.74 -17.23 9.29
CA LEU A 15 3.29 -17.37 9.35
C LEU A 15 2.74 -16.65 10.59
N LEU A 16 1.55 -16.04 10.45
CA LEU A 16 0.85 -15.37 11.56
C LEU A 16 1.69 -14.25 12.21
N ALA A 17 2.44 -13.49 11.41
CA ALA A 17 3.27 -12.39 11.93
C ALA A 17 2.45 -11.37 12.73
N ALA A 18 1.16 -11.19 12.41
CA ALA A 18 0.22 -10.40 13.20
C ALA A 18 0.20 -10.76 14.70
N ALA A 19 0.24 -12.06 15.06
CA ALA A 19 0.26 -12.49 16.45
C ALA A 19 1.56 -12.07 17.16
N ARG A 20 2.70 -12.19 16.48
CA ARG A 20 4.00 -11.73 16.99
C ARG A 20 4.01 -10.23 17.25
N TYR A 21 3.49 -9.44 16.33
CA TYR A 21 3.39 -7.99 16.52
C TYR A 21 2.34 -7.62 17.58
N HIS A 22 1.28 -8.42 17.76
CA HIS A 22 0.29 -8.21 18.80
C HIS A 22 0.88 -8.32 20.21
N ASP A 23 1.64 -9.38 20.46
CA ASP A 23 2.41 -9.57 21.70
C ASP A 23 3.44 -8.44 21.88
N ALA A 24 4.26 -8.18 20.85
CA ALA A 24 5.29 -7.14 20.92
C ALA A 24 4.75 -5.72 21.16
N LEU A 25 3.53 -5.42 20.72
CA LEU A 25 2.84 -4.15 20.95
C LEU A 25 2.15 -4.08 22.33
N GLY A 26 2.11 -5.20 23.07
CA GLY A 26 1.48 -5.29 24.39
C GLY A 26 -0.05 -5.18 24.31
N PHE A 27 -0.66 -5.62 23.21
CA PHE A 27 -2.11 -5.55 23.04
C PHE A 27 -2.85 -6.71 23.69
N ASP A 28 -2.17 -7.71 24.23
CA ASP A 28 -2.83 -8.74 25.03
C ASP A 28 -3.54 -8.12 26.25
N PRO A 29 -4.79 -8.53 26.56
CA PRO A 29 -5.54 -9.65 25.99
C PRO A 29 -6.57 -9.27 24.90
N LEU A 30 -6.35 -8.19 24.14
CA LEU A 30 -7.29 -7.74 23.11
C LEU A 30 -7.37 -8.76 21.95
N GLY A 31 -8.57 -9.03 21.44
CA GLY A 31 -8.71 -9.83 20.22
C GLY A 31 -8.12 -9.11 19.00
N ASN A 32 -7.72 -9.87 17.98
CA ASN A 32 -7.27 -9.33 16.70
C ASN A 32 -7.72 -10.15 15.50
N VAL A 33 -7.63 -9.55 14.31
CA VAL A 33 -7.76 -10.22 13.02
C VAL A 33 -6.75 -9.66 12.04
N GLU A 34 -6.24 -10.52 11.17
CA GLU A 34 -5.37 -10.13 10.06
C GLU A 34 -6.15 -10.18 8.74
N VAL A 35 -6.05 -9.13 7.94
CA VAL A 35 -6.69 -9.01 6.64
C VAL A 35 -5.63 -9.13 5.55
N LYS A 36 -5.90 -9.95 4.51
CA LYS A 36 -5.06 -10.11 3.33
C LYS A 36 -5.92 -10.08 2.06
N THR A 37 -5.74 -9.07 1.22
CA THR A 37 -6.47 -8.91 -0.05
C THR A 37 -5.55 -8.42 -1.18
N GLY A 38 -4.30 -8.90 -1.21
CA GLY A 38 -3.32 -8.48 -2.21
C GLY A 38 -2.94 -6.99 -2.08
N GLY A 39 -2.72 -6.30 -3.20
CA GLY A 39 -2.34 -4.88 -3.19
C GLY A 39 -3.35 -3.94 -2.50
N ALA A 40 -4.60 -4.38 -2.30
CA ALA A 40 -5.66 -3.63 -1.64
C ALA A 40 -5.69 -3.79 -0.11
N THR A 41 -4.79 -4.59 0.48
CA THR A 41 -4.86 -5.04 1.88
C THR A 41 -5.00 -3.89 2.88
N GLY A 42 -4.28 -2.79 2.69
CA GLY A 42 -4.40 -1.60 3.56
C GLY A 42 -5.81 -1.00 3.55
N GLY A 43 -6.41 -0.83 2.37
CA GLY A 43 -7.76 -0.29 2.24
C GLY A 43 -8.83 -1.23 2.82
N SER A 44 -8.73 -2.53 2.53
CA SER A 44 -9.62 -3.55 3.12
C SER A 44 -9.54 -3.55 4.64
N SER A 45 -8.34 -3.39 5.22
CA SER A 45 -8.15 -3.37 6.67
C SER A 45 -8.82 -2.16 7.33
N VAL A 46 -8.76 -0.99 6.68
CA VAL A 46 -9.49 0.21 7.14
C VAL A 46 -10.99 -0.02 7.07
N LEU A 47 -11.50 -0.65 6.00
CA LEU A 47 -12.92 -1.00 5.90
C LEU A 47 -13.36 -1.94 7.03
N ILE A 48 -12.59 -2.99 7.33
CA ILE A 48 -12.90 -3.90 8.45
C ILE A 48 -12.87 -3.14 9.78
N GLY A 49 -11.96 -2.19 9.97
CA GLY A 49 -11.91 -1.35 11.18
C GLY A 49 -13.13 -0.47 11.34
N ALA A 50 -13.55 0.17 10.26
CA ALA A 50 -14.78 0.96 10.24
C ALA A 50 -16.02 0.09 10.53
N LEU A 51 -16.12 -1.11 9.93
CA LEU A 51 -17.22 -2.03 10.18
C LEU A 51 -17.24 -2.56 11.62
N THR A 52 -16.06 -2.82 12.19
CA THR A 52 -15.92 -3.24 13.60
C THR A 52 -16.49 -2.19 14.54
N ILE A 53 -16.21 -0.90 14.28
CA ILE A 53 -16.78 0.20 15.07
C ILE A 53 -18.28 0.36 14.81
N ALA A 54 -18.69 0.40 13.54
CA ALA A 54 -20.09 0.59 13.16
C ALA A 54 -21.01 -0.52 13.69
N SER A 55 -20.49 -1.74 13.89
CA SER A 55 -21.24 -2.86 14.48
C SER A 55 -21.44 -2.77 16.00
N GLY A 56 -20.77 -1.83 16.67
CA GLY A 56 -20.73 -1.74 18.13
C GLY A 56 -19.79 -2.75 18.80
N TYR A 57 -19.05 -3.55 18.02
CA TYR A 57 -18.13 -4.58 18.56
C TYR A 57 -16.92 -3.97 19.30
N ALA A 58 -16.41 -2.84 18.82
CA ALA A 58 -15.35 -2.10 19.48
C ALA A 58 -15.51 -0.60 19.27
N ASN A 59 -15.07 0.18 20.25
CA ASN A 59 -15.16 1.62 20.20
C ASN A 59 -13.92 2.32 19.63
N VAL A 60 -12.76 1.69 19.78
CA VAL A 60 -11.46 2.15 19.28
C VAL A 60 -10.74 0.95 18.68
N VAL A 61 -10.30 1.09 17.44
CA VAL A 61 -9.66 0.02 16.66
C VAL A 61 -8.36 0.54 16.04
N PRO A 62 -7.19 0.08 16.51
CA PRO A 62 -5.95 0.26 15.78
C PRO A 62 -5.95 -0.62 14.54
N VAL A 63 -5.67 -0.01 13.38
CA VAL A 63 -5.42 -0.67 12.10
C VAL A 63 -3.94 -0.49 11.81
N VAL A 64 -3.17 -1.57 11.92
CA VAL A 64 -1.71 -1.58 11.81
C VAL A 64 -1.31 -2.37 10.57
N GLY A 65 -0.63 -1.71 9.63
CA GLY A 65 -0.09 -2.37 8.44
C GLY A 65 1.41 -2.24 8.33
N TRP A 66 2.06 -3.26 7.80
CA TRP A 66 3.49 -3.27 7.55
C TRP A 66 3.84 -4.17 6.37
N GLU A 67 5.01 -3.96 5.80
CA GLU A 67 5.63 -4.91 4.88
C GLU A 67 7.16 -4.86 4.94
N ARG A 68 7.78 -6.02 4.75
CA ARG A 68 9.24 -6.23 4.80
C ARG A 68 9.73 -6.86 3.51
N MET A 69 9.52 -6.15 2.39
CA MET A 69 9.89 -6.67 1.06
C MET A 69 11.42 -6.78 0.86
N ASP A 70 12.22 -6.22 1.76
CA ASP A 70 13.69 -6.28 1.75
C ASP A 70 14.28 -7.62 2.21
N GLU A 71 13.46 -8.52 2.75
CA GLU A 71 13.94 -9.80 3.30
C GLU A 71 14.19 -10.87 2.24
N VAL A 72 13.86 -10.57 0.97
CA VAL A 72 14.17 -11.42 -0.19
C VAL A 72 14.73 -10.61 -1.36
N PRO A 73 15.53 -11.22 -2.25
CA PRO A 73 15.98 -10.57 -3.47
C PRO A 73 14.80 -10.13 -4.37
N THR A 74 14.97 -9.04 -5.12
CA THR A 74 13.92 -8.44 -5.97
C THR A 74 13.21 -9.44 -6.89
N ARG A 75 13.95 -10.38 -7.49
CA ARG A 75 13.34 -11.40 -8.38
C ARG A 75 12.38 -12.33 -7.62
N GLN A 76 12.75 -12.72 -6.40
CA GLN A 76 11.90 -13.55 -5.54
C GLN A 76 10.71 -12.75 -5.00
N GLY A 77 10.93 -11.50 -4.60
CA GLY A 77 9.83 -10.64 -4.17
C GLY A 77 8.79 -10.40 -5.27
N ASN A 78 9.24 -10.21 -6.52
CA ASN A 78 8.33 -10.09 -7.65
C ASN A 78 7.48 -11.35 -7.88
N SER A 79 8.03 -12.55 -7.70
CA SER A 79 7.24 -13.79 -7.84
C SER A 79 6.23 -13.96 -6.71
N TYR A 80 6.56 -13.52 -5.49
CA TYR A 80 5.61 -13.48 -4.37
C TYR A 80 4.47 -12.50 -4.63
N ILE A 81 4.77 -11.29 -5.14
CA ILE A 81 3.73 -10.32 -5.51
C ILE A 81 2.85 -10.89 -6.63
N ALA A 82 3.46 -11.50 -7.63
CA ALA A 82 2.80 -12.18 -8.75
C ALA A 82 1.98 -13.41 -8.37
N SER A 83 2.17 -13.97 -7.17
CA SER A 83 1.31 -15.04 -6.65
C SER A 83 -0.09 -14.56 -6.23
N ALA A 84 -0.31 -13.24 -6.11
CA ALA A 84 -1.64 -12.68 -5.88
C ALA A 84 -2.54 -12.72 -7.13
N ALA A 85 -1.97 -12.99 -8.30
CA ALA A 85 -2.69 -13.17 -9.56
C ALA A 85 -3.18 -14.62 -9.71
N CYS A 86 -4.04 -14.87 -10.70
CA CYS A 86 -4.54 -16.21 -10.95
C CYS A 86 -3.43 -17.12 -11.48
N LYS A 87 -2.96 -18.04 -10.64
CA LYS A 87 -1.90 -18.99 -11.01
C LYS A 87 -2.22 -19.78 -12.29
N ASN A 88 -3.48 -20.15 -12.52
CA ASN A 88 -3.86 -21.00 -13.65
C ASN A 88 -3.84 -20.29 -15.00
N PHE A 89 -3.87 -18.94 -15.03
CA PHE A 89 -4.01 -18.18 -16.27
C PHE A 89 -2.92 -17.11 -16.45
N GLU A 90 -2.44 -16.51 -15.36
CA GLU A 90 -1.54 -15.36 -15.43
C GLU A 90 -0.08 -15.77 -15.20
N SER A 91 0.20 -16.89 -14.53
CA SER A 91 1.58 -17.27 -14.20
C SER A 91 2.45 -17.55 -15.45
N GLU A 92 1.84 -17.99 -16.56
CA GLU A 92 2.51 -18.22 -17.84
C GLU A 92 3.02 -16.91 -18.48
N LEU A 93 2.54 -15.75 -18.03
CA LEU A 93 2.99 -14.41 -18.48
C LEU A 93 4.31 -13.98 -17.81
N GLY A 94 5.14 -14.93 -17.41
CA GLY A 94 6.47 -14.69 -16.85
C GLY A 94 6.51 -14.47 -15.33
N TRP A 95 5.41 -14.77 -14.62
CA TRP A 95 5.32 -14.74 -13.16
C TRP A 95 5.82 -13.42 -12.55
N MET A 96 5.46 -12.30 -13.19
CA MET A 96 5.93 -10.96 -12.86
C MET A 96 4.77 -9.97 -12.96
N TYR A 97 4.48 -9.25 -11.87
CA TYR A 97 3.27 -8.41 -11.78
C TYR A 97 3.22 -7.30 -12.84
N ALA A 98 4.39 -6.74 -13.22
CA ALA A 98 4.46 -5.74 -14.27
C ALA A 98 3.97 -6.27 -15.62
N SER A 99 4.23 -7.55 -15.94
CA SER A 99 3.74 -8.17 -17.18
C SER A 99 2.22 -8.25 -17.24
N TYR A 100 1.55 -8.43 -16.09
CA TYR A 100 0.09 -8.48 -16.02
C TYR A 100 -0.51 -7.10 -16.35
N TYR A 101 0.06 -6.04 -15.80
CA TYR A 101 -0.34 -4.66 -16.12
C TYR A 101 0.07 -4.22 -17.53
N ALA A 102 1.18 -4.73 -18.06
CA ALA A 102 1.65 -4.38 -19.39
C ALA A 102 0.62 -4.73 -20.48
N LEU A 103 -0.01 -5.91 -20.40
CA LEU A 103 -1.10 -6.30 -21.31
C LEU A 103 -2.30 -5.36 -21.21
N MET A 104 -2.67 -4.94 -20.00
CA MET A 104 -3.74 -3.95 -19.80
C MET A 104 -3.37 -2.60 -20.42
N ALA A 105 -2.12 -2.17 -20.26
CA ALA A 105 -1.60 -0.95 -20.86
C ALA A 105 -1.61 -1.02 -22.39
N GLN A 106 -1.13 -2.12 -22.99
CA GLN A 106 -1.19 -2.33 -24.45
C GLN A 106 -2.62 -2.25 -24.97
N ARG A 107 -3.56 -2.92 -24.29
CA ARG A 107 -4.97 -2.88 -24.67
C ARG A 107 -5.54 -1.48 -24.60
N TYR A 108 -5.21 -0.72 -23.54
CA TYR A 108 -5.64 0.66 -23.38
C TYR A 108 -5.10 1.57 -24.49
N LEU A 109 -3.80 1.47 -24.83
CA LEU A 109 -3.20 2.23 -25.92
C LEU A 109 -3.88 1.91 -27.26
N HIS A 110 -4.13 0.62 -27.53
CA HIS A 110 -4.79 0.16 -28.75
C HIS A 110 -6.25 0.62 -28.86
N GLU A 111 -7.02 0.52 -27.79
CA GLU A 111 -8.47 0.79 -27.80
C GLU A 111 -8.79 2.28 -27.90
N TYR A 112 -7.97 3.13 -27.27
CA TYR A 112 -8.23 4.56 -27.17
C TYR A 112 -7.32 5.42 -28.05
N ASP A 113 -6.43 4.81 -28.84
CA ASP A 113 -5.47 5.49 -29.73
C ASP A 113 -4.72 6.64 -29.03
N VAL A 114 -4.31 6.37 -27.79
CA VAL A 114 -3.57 7.33 -26.96
C VAL A 114 -2.07 7.10 -27.13
N SER A 115 -1.28 8.18 -27.15
CA SER A 115 0.16 8.05 -27.29
C SER A 115 0.80 7.45 -26.03
N ARG A 116 1.91 6.73 -26.22
CA ARG A 116 2.69 6.06 -25.18
C ARG A 116 3.15 7.02 -24.06
N GLU A 117 3.46 8.25 -24.44
CA GLU A 117 3.85 9.36 -23.57
C GLU A 117 2.76 9.70 -22.55
N THR A 118 1.50 9.37 -22.82
CA THR A 118 0.38 9.56 -21.89
C THR A 118 0.58 8.74 -20.61
N LEU A 119 1.09 7.52 -20.72
CA LEU A 119 1.39 6.68 -19.55
C LEU A 119 2.55 7.27 -18.74
N ALA A 120 3.60 7.71 -19.43
CA ALA A 120 4.80 8.28 -18.81
C ALA A 120 4.51 9.55 -17.97
N LYS A 121 3.55 10.38 -18.41
CA LYS A 121 3.08 11.56 -17.66
C LYS A 121 2.58 11.21 -16.26
N VAL A 122 2.05 9.99 -16.04
CA VAL A 122 1.62 9.53 -14.71
C VAL A 122 2.81 9.39 -13.78
N SER A 123 3.92 8.82 -14.26
CA SER A 123 5.15 8.68 -13.48
C SER A 123 5.74 10.05 -13.14
N VAL A 124 5.88 10.95 -14.13
CA VAL A 124 6.36 12.33 -13.93
C VAL A 124 5.57 13.04 -12.82
N LYS A 125 4.24 13.01 -12.91
CA LYS A 125 3.34 13.60 -11.91
C LYS A 125 3.54 12.98 -10.52
N ASN A 126 3.56 11.65 -10.43
CA ASN A 126 3.69 10.95 -9.15
C ASN A 126 5.04 11.22 -8.48
N ARG A 127 6.13 11.23 -9.26
CA ARG A 127 7.50 11.50 -8.80
C ARG A 127 7.66 12.95 -8.34
N GLY A 128 7.06 13.90 -9.06
CA GLY A 128 7.00 15.30 -8.64
C GLY A 128 6.26 15.48 -7.31
N TYR A 129 5.11 14.83 -7.12
CA TYR A 129 4.42 14.87 -5.82
C TYR A 129 5.21 14.20 -4.70
N ALA A 130 5.96 13.13 -5.00
CA ALA A 130 6.78 12.45 -4.03
C ALA A 130 7.86 13.38 -3.41
N CYS A 131 8.34 14.41 -4.12
CA CYS A 131 9.28 15.41 -3.58
C CYS A 131 8.72 16.19 -2.38
N SER A 132 7.40 16.23 -2.22
CA SER A 132 6.74 16.92 -1.08
C SER A 132 6.54 16.04 0.15
N SER A 133 6.86 14.75 0.06
CA SER A 133 6.66 13.78 1.14
C SER A 133 8.00 13.32 1.72
N PRO A 134 8.25 13.49 3.03
CA PRO A 134 9.48 12.99 3.65
C PRO A 134 9.52 11.45 3.76
N PHE A 135 8.41 10.76 3.46
CA PHE A 135 8.33 9.29 3.49
C PHE A 135 8.44 8.65 2.11
N ALA A 136 8.57 9.47 1.05
CA ALA A 136 8.70 8.92 -0.28
C ALA A 136 10.03 8.20 -0.45
N GLN A 137 9.98 6.94 -0.89
CA GLN A 137 11.19 6.15 -1.19
C GLN A 137 11.91 6.64 -2.45
N SER A 138 11.19 7.22 -3.41
CA SER A 138 11.76 7.58 -4.71
C SER A 138 11.21 8.91 -5.25
N PRO A 139 11.45 10.04 -4.56
CA PRO A 139 11.14 11.37 -5.09
C PRO A 139 12.01 11.69 -6.32
N GLY A 140 11.52 12.56 -7.19
CA GLY A 140 12.31 13.04 -8.32
C GLY A 140 11.53 13.92 -9.29
N GLU A 141 12.24 14.83 -9.95
CA GLU A 141 11.70 15.58 -11.09
C GLU A 141 12.14 14.85 -12.37
N LEU A 142 11.21 14.15 -13.00
CA LEU A 142 11.44 13.42 -14.24
C LEU A 142 10.77 14.15 -15.41
N THR A 143 11.32 13.98 -16.60
CA THR A 143 10.71 14.32 -17.88
C THR A 143 10.02 13.10 -18.49
N VAL A 144 9.12 13.34 -19.45
CA VAL A 144 8.43 12.25 -20.16
C VAL A 144 9.44 11.45 -20.98
N GLU A 145 10.38 12.13 -21.60
CA GLU A 145 11.45 11.55 -22.41
C GLU A 145 12.36 10.64 -21.59
N GLU A 146 12.71 11.03 -20.37
CA GLU A 146 13.46 10.17 -19.46
C GLU A 146 12.69 8.90 -19.11
N VAL A 147 11.38 9.01 -18.86
CA VAL A 147 10.55 7.84 -18.52
C VAL A 147 10.40 6.89 -19.71
N VAL A 148 10.14 7.41 -20.91
CA VAL A 148 9.93 6.58 -22.11
C VAL A 148 11.22 5.90 -22.57
N ASN A 149 12.37 6.57 -22.46
CA ASN A 149 13.67 6.02 -22.87
C ASN A 149 14.39 5.22 -21.77
N ASN A 150 13.77 5.08 -20.59
CA ASN A 150 14.32 4.27 -19.51
C ASN A 150 14.22 2.76 -19.80
N ASP A 151 14.99 1.96 -19.06
CA ASP A 151 15.04 0.51 -19.23
C ASP A 151 13.65 -0.12 -19.24
N MET A 152 13.36 -0.89 -20.29
CA MET A 152 12.08 -1.57 -20.44
C MET A 152 11.98 -2.72 -19.43
N VAL A 153 10.86 -2.79 -18.74
CA VAL A 153 10.54 -3.88 -17.82
C VAL A 153 9.64 -4.91 -18.48
N SER A 154 8.54 -4.44 -19.08
CA SER A 154 7.61 -5.28 -19.84
C SER A 154 6.83 -4.39 -20.79
N ASP A 155 7.02 -4.56 -22.10
CA ASP A 155 6.44 -3.66 -23.12
C ASP A 155 4.93 -3.44 -22.88
N PRO A 156 4.48 -2.18 -22.69
CA PRO A 156 5.17 -0.93 -23.00
C PRO A 156 5.82 -0.23 -21.80
N LEU A 157 5.76 -0.83 -20.60
CA LEU A 157 6.14 -0.20 -19.33
C LEU A 157 7.67 -0.21 -19.11
N SER A 158 8.21 0.97 -18.81
CA SER A 158 9.61 1.15 -18.40
C SER A 158 9.78 1.04 -16.89
N PHE A 159 11.02 0.94 -16.42
CA PHE A 159 11.34 0.77 -15.00
C PHE A 159 10.87 1.96 -14.15
N LEU A 160 10.94 3.19 -14.68
CA LEU A 160 10.42 4.38 -14.00
C LEU A 160 8.89 4.42 -13.87
N GLU A 161 8.16 3.54 -14.55
CA GLU A 161 6.69 3.41 -14.42
C GLU A 161 6.26 2.29 -13.47
N CYS A 162 7.19 1.43 -13.06
CA CYS A 162 6.91 0.38 -12.09
C CYS A 162 7.10 0.88 -10.65
N CYS A 163 6.19 0.49 -9.76
CA CYS A 163 6.40 0.72 -8.33
C CYS A 163 7.60 -0.09 -7.81
N VAL A 164 8.30 0.45 -6.82
CA VAL A 164 9.42 -0.23 -6.18
C VAL A 164 8.94 -1.11 -5.03
N MET A 165 9.71 -2.16 -4.72
CA MET A 165 9.53 -2.90 -3.48
C MET A 165 9.94 -2.02 -2.29
N SER A 166 9.09 -1.99 -1.27
CA SER A 166 9.22 -1.07 -0.16
C SER A 166 9.24 -1.79 1.18
N VAL A 167 9.89 -1.14 2.14
CA VAL A 167 9.81 -1.47 3.55
C VAL A 167 9.06 -0.34 4.22
N GLY A 168 8.07 -0.67 5.03
CA GLY A 168 7.36 0.37 5.76
C GLY A 168 6.26 -0.17 6.65
N ALA A 169 5.72 0.74 7.45
CA ALA A 169 4.54 0.49 8.26
C ALA A 169 3.70 1.77 8.36
N ALA A 170 2.40 1.61 8.54
CA ALA A 170 1.46 2.69 8.80
C ALA A 170 0.44 2.22 9.84
N CYS A 171 -0.05 3.15 10.67
CA CYS A 171 -1.05 2.87 11.68
C CYS A 171 -2.13 3.95 11.68
N LEU A 172 -3.38 3.53 11.72
CA LEU A 172 -4.54 4.38 11.91
C LEU A 172 -5.26 3.96 13.18
N ILE A 173 -5.65 4.93 14.00
CA ILE A 173 -6.54 4.70 15.13
C ILE A 173 -7.91 5.17 14.71
N LEU A 174 -8.81 4.21 14.48
CA LEU A 174 -10.22 4.50 14.23
C LEU A 174 -10.93 4.53 15.57
N ALA A 175 -11.83 5.49 15.76
CA ALA A 175 -12.62 5.61 16.97
C ALA A 175 -14.06 5.99 16.61
N ASP A 176 -14.99 5.55 17.45
CA ASP A 176 -16.35 6.03 17.43
C ASP A 176 -16.39 7.55 17.64
N GLU A 177 -17.32 8.23 16.95
CA GLU A 177 -17.42 9.70 16.98
C GLU A 177 -17.72 10.23 18.39
N GLU A 178 -18.48 9.50 19.20
CA GLU A 178 -18.82 9.88 20.56
C GLU A 178 -17.60 9.83 21.50
N ILE A 179 -16.60 9.01 21.15
CA ILE A 179 -15.36 8.82 21.93
C ILE A 179 -14.29 9.82 21.51
N ARG A 180 -14.71 11.01 21.06
CA ARG A 180 -13.83 12.15 20.76
C ARG A 180 -13.08 12.59 22.01
N THR A 181 -12.03 11.86 22.33
CA THR A 181 -10.95 12.34 23.17
C THR A 181 -10.25 13.42 22.35
N PRO A 182 -9.95 14.60 22.93
CA PRO A 182 -8.94 15.46 22.36
C PRO A 182 -7.65 14.65 22.40
N PHE A 183 -7.32 14.01 21.28
CA PHE A 183 -6.01 13.41 21.09
C PHE A 183 -5.01 14.56 21.13
N ALA A 184 -4.40 14.78 22.30
CA ALA A 184 -3.21 15.59 22.41
C ALA A 184 -2.09 14.73 21.81
N PRO A 185 -1.55 15.10 20.64
CA PRO A 185 -0.41 14.36 20.11
C PRO A 185 0.69 14.33 21.16
N PRO A 186 1.35 13.17 21.40
CA PRO A 186 2.54 13.15 22.25
C PRO A 186 3.52 14.21 21.73
N THR A 187 4.13 14.95 22.65
CA THR A 187 5.05 16.04 22.33
C THR A 187 6.23 15.48 21.51
N GLY A 188 6.24 15.75 20.20
CA GLY A 188 7.24 15.26 19.25
C GLY A 188 6.61 14.60 18.01
N GLY A 189 6.71 15.26 16.85
CA GLY A 189 6.23 14.78 15.55
C GLY A 189 5.36 15.81 14.82
N THR A 190 5.43 15.84 13.49
CA THR A 190 4.52 16.63 12.64
C THR A 190 3.21 15.89 12.46
N TRP A 191 2.11 16.46 12.95
CA TRP A 191 0.77 15.88 12.80
C TRP A 191 0.00 16.65 11.74
N ARG A 192 -0.51 15.97 10.71
CA ARG A 192 -1.37 16.58 9.70
C ARG A 192 -2.81 16.09 9.90
N SER A 193 -3.72 17.02 10.15
CA SER A 193 -5.14 16.78 9.96
C SER A 193 -5.51 17.13 8.52
N SER A 194 -6.03 16.19 7.73
CA SER A 194 -6.75 16.55 6.51
C SER A 194 -8.25 16.61 6.82
N GLY A 195 -8.92 17.67 6.36
CA GLY A 195 -10.35 17.87 6.58
C GLY A 195 -10.98 18.51 5.35
N TYR A 196 -12.01 17.86 4.81
CA TYR A 196 -13.07 18.52 4.05
C TYR A 196 -14.07 19.13 5.04
N PRO A 197 -14.90 20.12 4.65
CA PRO A 197 -15.79 20.88 5.55
C PRO A 197 -17.04 20.10 6.01
N THR A 198 -16.88 18.82 6.32
CA THR A 198 -17.83 17.98 7.06
C THR A 198 -17.06 17.34 8.19
N SER A 199 -17.69 17.11 9.35
CA SER A 199 -17.13 16.74 10.67
C SER A 199 -16.11 15.59 10.77
N ARG A 200 -15.72 14.95 9.67
CA ARG A 200 -14.81 13.82 9.59
C ARG A 200 -13.36 14.28 9.43
N ARG A 201 -12.52 14.06 10.46
CA ARG A 201 -11.06 14.21 10.38
C ARG A 201 -10.42 12.83 10.51
N ILE A 202 -9.58 12.46 9.55
CA ILE A 202 -8.71 11.30 9.63
C ILE A 202 -7.35 11.80 10.11
N PHE A 203 -6.84 11.22 11.20
CA PHE A 203 -5.52 11.51 11.71
C PHE A 203 -4.58 10.36 11.35
N THR A 204 -3.58 10.67 10.54
CA THR A 204 -2.51 9.72 10.18
C THR A 204 -1.25 10.15 10.92
N ARG A 205 -0.59 9.22 11.62
CA ARG A 205 0.78 9.46 12.09
C ARG A 205 1.71 9.32 10.89
N THR A 206 2.33 10.43 10.51
CA THR A 206 3.45 10.52 9.57
C THR A 206 4.74 10.39 10.35
#